data_AF-A0A8X7TPB6-F1
#
_entry.id   AF-A0A8X7TPB6-F1
#
_cell.length_a   1.000
_cell.length_b   1.000
_cell.length_c   1.000
_cell.angle_alpha   90.00
_cell.angle_beta   90.00
_cell.angle_gamma   90.00
#
_symmetry.space_group_name_H-M   'P 1'
#
loop_
_entity.id
_entity.type
_entity.pdbx_description
1 polymer ?
#
loop_
_entity_poly.entity_id
_entity_poly.type
_entity_poly.pdbx_seq_one_letter_code
_entity_poly.pdbx_strand_id
1 'polypeptide(L)'
;MSETEATGVTDDSAPTNAVSVDAKEHKAIGVIESVEEAVGGAEKWVDDLQRTVKESKDSAMRSARSLRENSTYQFRSIQDFIPHALTQYKTYENAFFSKVTEELRNAKENPAAAAGIGLAAGLLLMRGPRRFLFRHTLGRFQSEEAQFLRAEKHVQELNMSVDVMKKESMKLLERSALAEKDMKRGLSELMDSGNNIHRLVKSVHKVECEAADLMDGLRQIPGREAIKLRAEVASMTSLLRQKRIALNKRIMRMSELGVPV
;
A
#
# COMPACT_ATOMS: atom_id res chain seq x y z
N MET A 1 6.79 -44.68 -2.49
CA MET A 1 7.68 -44.33 -1.37
C MET A 1 7.90 -42.83 -1.44
N SER A 2 7.33 -41.93 -0.65
CA SER A 2 6.33 -41.95 0.45
C SER A 2 5.82 -40.48 0.49
N GLU A 3 4.54 -40.21 0.24
CA GLU A 3 3.46 -39.92 1.21
C GLU A 3 3.54 -38.58 1.96
N THR A 4 2.34 -38.03 2.10
CA THR A 4 1.87 -36.66 2.40
C THR A 4 1.32 -36.52 3.82
N GLU A 5 1.09 -35.26 4.26
CA GLU A 5 0.14 -34.82 5.33
C GLU A 5 0.47 -35.25 6.79
N ALA A 6 0.14 -34.56 7.89
CA ALA A 6 -0.84 -33.51 8.18
C ALA A 6 -0.46 -32.71 9.48
N THR A 7 -1.02 -31.49 9.60
CA THR A 7 -1.66 -30.79 10.76
C THR A 7 -1.47 -31.32 12.20
N GLY A 8 -1.43 -30.55 13.30
CA GLY A 8 -1.87 -29.19 13.67
C GLY A 8 -2.26 -29.15 15.18
N VAL A 9 -2.53 -27.94 15.73
CA VAL A 9 -3.21 -27.61 17.03
C VAL A 9 -2.31 -27.68 18.30
N THR A 10 -1.88 -26.61 18.99
CA THR A 10 -2.46 -25.42 19.72
C THR A 10 -2.77 -25.64 21.23
N ASP A 11 -2.63 -24.51 21.96
CA ASP A 11 -3.02 -24.17 23.34
C ASP A 11 -1.91 -24.33 24.40
N ASP A 12 -1.68 -23.43 25.36
CA ASP A 12 -2.16 -22.09 25.75
C ASP A 12 -1.26 -21.65 26.93
N SER A 13 -1.23 -20.36 27.28
CA SER A 13 -0.90 -19.75 28.60
C SER A 13 0.04 -18.53 28.50
N ALA A 14 -0.55 -17.34 28.51
CA ALA A 14 0.02 -16.13 29.12
C ALA A 14 -0.45 -16.04 30.59
N PRO A 15 -0.18 -14.97 31.38
CA PRO A 15 0.76 -13.85 31.25
C PRO A 15 1.60 -13.63 32.54
N THR A 16 2.51 -12.64 32.56
CA THR A 16 2.72 -11.70 33.70
C THR A 16 3.81 -10.66 33.41
N ASN A 17 3.68 -9.55 34.13
CA ASN A 17 4.19 -8.20 33.88
C ASN A 17 5.62 -7.93 34.38
N ALA A 18 6.09 -6.76 33.92
CA ALA A 18 6.90 -5.76 34.63
C ALA A 18 8.43 -5.89 34.56
N VAL A 19 9.06 -4.81 34.06
CA VAL A 19 10.27 -4.10 34.56
C VAL A 19 10.39 -2.84 33.66
N SER A 20 9.83 -1.70 34.09
CA SER A 20 10.53 -0.54 34.67
C SER A 20 11.66 0.04 33.81
N VAL A 21 11.46 1.26 33.31
CA VAL A 21 12.56 2.19 32.99
C VAL A 21 12.26 3.54 33.62
N ASP A 22 13.26 3.98 34.37
CA ASP A 22 13.33 5.11 35.27
C ASP A 22 13.35 6.46 34.54
N ALA A 23 12.93 7.47 35.30
CA ALA A 23 12.74 8.85 34.91
C ALA A 23 14.05 9.57 34.61
N LYS A 24 14.00 10.52 33.67
CA LYS A 24 14.95 11.63 33.63
C LYS A 24 14.24 12.94 33.39
N GLU A 25 14.53 13.83 34.32
CA GLU A 25 14.00 15.15 34.58
C GLU A 25 14.29 16.15 33.44
N HIS A 26 13.33 17.05 33.25
CA HIS A 26 13.31 18.11 32.24
C HIS A 26 14.18 19.31 32.64
N LYS A 27 14.88 19.89 31.65
CA LYS A 27 15.26 21.31 31.66
C LYS A 27 14.90 21.93 30.32
N ALA A 28 13.97 22.88 30.37
CA ALA A 28 13.50 23.69 29.25
C ALA A 28 14.55 24.73 28.82
N ILE A 29 14.52 25.12 27.54
CA ILE A 29 14.47 26.51 27.03
C ILE A 29 14.76 26.46 25.51
N GLY A 30 13.83 26.99 24.70
CA GLY A 30 14.10 27.39 23.31
C GLY A 30 13.25 26.78 22.20
N VAL A 31 11.92 26.66 22.33
CA VAL A 31 11.01 26.31 21.20
C VAL A 31 9.65 27.00 21.39
N ILE A 32 9.58 28.34 21.27
CA ILE A 32 8.27 29.04 21.29
C ILE A 32 7.99 29.78 19.97
N GLU A 33 8.98 30.07 19.13
CA GLU A 33 8.71 30.88 17.92
C GLU A 33 8.39 30.07 16.65
N SER A 34 8.43 28.72 16.70
CA SER A 34 8.17 27.87 15.52
C SER A 34 6.90 27.03 15.59
N VAL A 35 6.16 27.09 16.71
CA VAL A 35 4.89 26.36 16.90
C VAL A 35 3.68 27.20 16.44
N GLU A 36 3.76 28.53 16.54
CA GLU A 36 2.63 29.42 16.23
C GLU A 36 2.39 29.57 14.71
N GLU A 37 3.45 29.61 13.90
CA GLU A 37 3.35 29.66 12.43
C GLU A 37 2.86 28.32 11.82
N ALA A 38 3.22 27.20 12.44
CA ALA A 38 2.79 25.86 12.01
C ALA A 38 1.32 25.57 12.39
N VAL A 39 0.84 26.11 13.52
CA VAL A 39 -0.56 26.00 13.94
C VAL A 39 -1.46 26.89 13.07
N GLY A 40 -1.06 28.14 12.78
CA GLY A 40 -1.84 29.04 11.92
C GLY A 40 -1.95 28.56 10.45
N GLY A 41 -0.93 27.87 9.94
CA GLY A 41 -0.96 27.24 8.62
C GLY A 41 -1.92 26.05 8.53
N ALA A 42 -2.03 25.26 9.59
CA ALA A 42 -2.91 24.10 9.67
C ALA A 42 -4.39 24.50 9.81
N GLU A 43 -4.70 25.52 10.61
CA GLU A 43 -6.07 26.03 10.77
C GLU A 43 -6.62 26.60 9.47
N LYS A 44 -5.80 27.36 8.74
CA LYS A 44 -6.18 27.93 7.44
C LYS A 44 -6.45 26.86 6.39
N TRP A 45 -5.67 25.78 6.37
CA TRP A 45 -5.89 24.65 5.47
C TRP A 45 -7.15 23.86 5.83
N VAL A 46 -7.45 23.67 7.11
CA VAL A 46 -8.67 22.99 7.57
C VAL A 46 -9.92 23.79 7.21
N ASP A 47 -9.87 25.12 7.37
CA ASP A 47 -10.97 26.00 7.01
C ASP A 47 -11.20 26.06 5.49
N ASP A 48 -10.13 26.08 4.69
CA ASP A 48 -10.24 26.08 3.23
C ASP A 48 -10.75 24.73 2.68
N LEU A 49 -10.39 23.62 3.34
CA LEU A 49 -10.90 22.28 3.03
C LEU A 49 -12.38 22.15 3.45
N GLN A 50 -12.76 22.68 4.61
CA GLN A 50 -14.17 22.76 5.01
C GLN A 50 -14.98 23.62 4.04
N ARG A 51 -14.45 24.76 3.60
CA ARG A 51 -15.13 25.65 2.65
C ARG A 51 -15.29 24.99 1.29
N THR A 52 -14.25 24.32 0.79
CA THR A 52 -14.27 23.58 -0.48
C THR A 52 -15.23 22.38 -0.42
N VAL A 53 -15.29 21.66 0.70
CA VAL A 53 -16.25 20.56 0.90
C VAL A 53 -17.68 21.09 1.00
N LYS A 54 -17.90 22.26 1.61
CA LYS A 54 -19.22 22.89 1.73
C LYS A 54 -19.71 23.40 0.37
N GLU A 55 -18.83 24.03 -0.41
CA GLU A 55 -19.12 24.47 -1.78
C GLU A 55 -19.28 23.29 -2.75
N SER A 56 -18.52 22.20 -2.57
CA SER A 56 -18.67 20.95 -3.32
C SER A 56 -20.00 20.26 -3.00
N LYS A 57 -20.41 20.24 -1.73
CA LYS A 57 -21.71 19.69 -1.30
C LYS A 57 -22.87 20.53 -1.85
N ASP A 58 -22.78 21.86 -1.81
CA ASP A 58 -23.82 22.74 -2.37
C ASP A 58 -23.87 22.69 -3.90
N SER A 59 -22.72 22.48 -4.58
CA SER A 59 -22.65 22.29 -6.02
C SER A 59 -23.16 20.91 -6.47
N ALA A 60 -22.89 19.85 -5.69
CA ALA A 60 -23.47 18.53 -5.90
C ALA A 60 -24.98 18.50 -5.64
N MET A 61 -25.46 19.25 -4.64
CA MET A 61 -26.90 19.40 -4.38
C MET A 61 -27.61 20.22 -5.47
N ARG A 62 -26.97 21.25 -6.03
CA ARG A 62 -27.53 22.03 -7.16
C ARG A 62 -27.50 21.24 -8.47
N SER A 63 -26.46 20.44 -8.71
CA SER A 63 -26.36 19.48 -9.82
C SER A 63 -27.38 18.33 -9.71
N ALA A 64 -27.63 17.82 -8.50
CA ALA A 64 -28.68 16.82 -8.26
C ALA A 64 -30.09 17.39 -8.45
N ARG A 65 -30.29 18.70 -8.24
CA ARG A 65 -31.57 19.38 -8.52
C ARG A 65 -31.80 19.59 -10.02
N SER A 66 -30.79 19.94 -10.82
CA SER A 66 -30.96 20.07 -12.28
C SER A 66 -31.20 18.71 -12.97
N LEU A 67 -30.59 17.63 -12.48
CA LEU A 67 -30.87 16.27 -12.96
C LEU A 67 -32.29 15.80 -12.61
N ARG A 68 -32.84 16.28 -11.48
CA ARG A 68 -34.22 16.06 -11.03
C ARG A 68 -35.26 16.84 -11.84
N GLU A 69 -34.90 18.01 -12.37
CA GLU A 69 -35.76 18.82 -13.24
C GLU A 69 -35.78 18.32 -14.69
N ASN A 70 -34.65 17.81 -15.21
CA ASN A 70 -34.62 17.20 -16.55
C ASN A 70 -35.27 15.79 -16.57
N SER A 71 -35.20 15.05 -15.45
CA SER A 71 -35.86 13.75 -15.34
C SER A 71 -37.37 13.84 -15.19
N THR A 72 -37.93 14.98 -14.75
CA THR A 72 -39.36 15.14 -14.52
C THR A 72 -40.16 15.23 -15.82
N TYR A 73 -39.61 15.76 -16.91
CA TYR A 73 -40.30 15.75 -18.22
C TYR A 73 -40.38 14.34 -18.82
N GLN A 74 -39.30 13.56 -18.72
CA GLN A 74 -39.28 12.15 -19.15
C GLN A 74 -40.13 11.26 -18.22
N PHE A 75 -40.11 11.50 -16.91
CA PHE A 75 -41.01 10.81 -15.97
C PHE A 75 -42.47 11.18 -16.18
N ARG A 76 -42.77 12.43 -16.56
CA ARG A 76 -44.15 12.88 -16.81
C ARG A 76 -44.70 12.32 -18.11
N SER A 77 -43.90 12.26 -19.19
CA SER A 77 -44.35 11.57 -20.40
C SER A 77 -44.56 10.08 -20.16
N ILE A 78 -43.68 9.42 -19.39
CA ILE A 78 -43.87 8.03 -18.97
C ILE A 78 -45.12 7.91 -18.08
N GLN A 79 -45.38 8.87 -17.19
CA GLN A 79 -46.58 8.91 -16.33
C GLN A 79 -47.87 9.11 -17.13
N ASP A 80 -47.83 9.77 -18.28
CA ASP A 80 -48.98 9.92 -19.19
C ASP A 80 -49.21 8.65 -20.04
N PHE A 81 -48.15 7.91 -20.36
CA PHE A 81 -48.27 6.59 -21.03
C PHE A 81 -48.61 5.45 -20.08
N ILE A 82 -48.30 5.55 -18.79
CA ILE A 82 -48.65 4.54 -17.77
C ILE A 82 -50.16 4.27 -17.73
N PRO A 83 -51.08 5.25 -17.63
CA PRO A 83 -52.52 4.95 -17.60
C PRO A 83 -52.98 4.36 -18.94
N HIS A 84 -52.45 4.81 -20.07
CA HIS A 84 -52.86 4.26 -21.36
C HIS A 84 -52.37 2.81 -21.56
N ALA A 85 -51.10 2.55 -21.23
CA ALA A 85 -50.53 1.20 -21.22
C ALA A 85 -51.24 0.31 -20.19
N LEU A 86 -51.59 0.82 -19.02
CA LEU A 86 -52.36 0.08 -18.01
C LEU A 86 -53.80 -0.18 -18.46
N THR A 87 -54.45 0.72 -19.18
CA THR A 87 -55.79 0.45 -19.74
C THR A 87 -55.75 -0.60 -20.83
N GLN A 88 -54.79 -0.50 -21.77
CA GLN A 88 -54.61 -1.51 -22.81
C GLN A 88 -54.22 -2.86 -22.20
N TYR A 89 -53.31 -2.85 -21.22
CA TYR A 89 -52.95 -4.04 -20.45
C TYR A 89 -54.15 -4.63 -19.72
N LYS A 90 -54.97 -3.81 -19.03
CA LYS A 90 -56.19 -4.27 -18.36
C LYS A 90 -57.21 -4.88 -19.31
N THR A 91 -57.35 -4.38 -20.54
CA THR A 91 -58.23 -5.02 -21.54
C THR A 91 -57.71 -6.38 -21.98
N TYR A 92 -56.39 -6.52 -22.20
CA TYR A 92 -55.78 -7.81 -22.51
C TYR A 92 -55.82 -8.76 -21.31
N GLU A 93 -55.60 -8.25 -20.11
CA GLU A 93 -55.63 -8.96 -18.84
C GLU A 93 -57.04 -9.47 -18.54
N ASN A 94 -58.08 -8.66 -18.72
CA ASN A 94 -59.47 -9.09 -18.57
C ASN A 94 -59.89 -10.09 -19.65
N ALA A 95 -59.47 -9.92 -20.91
CA ALA A 95 -59.75 -10.90 -21.98
C ALA A 95 -59.03 -12.23 -21.73
N PHE A 96 -57.83 -12.17 -21.17
CA PHE A 96 -57.05 -13.34 -20.78
C PHE A 96 -57.71 -14.04 -19.59
N PHE A 97 -58.02 -13.32 -18.51
CA PHE A 97 -58.67 -13.90 -17.35
C PHE A 97 -60.07 -14.40 -17.64
N SER A 98 -60.85 -13.71 -18.49
CA SER A 98 -62.18 -14.20 -18.89
C SER A 98 -62.07 -15.52 -19.64
N LYS A 99 -61.13 -15.62 -20.60
CA LYS A 99 -60.86 -16.88 -21.31
C LYS A 99 -60.31 -17.97 -20.41
N VAL A 100 -59.41 -17.64 -19.49
CA VAL A 100 -58.88 -18.59 -18.51
C VAL A 100 -59.97 -19.06 -17.56
N THR A 101 -60.89 -18.20 -17.12
CA THR A 101 -62.05 -18.60 -16.29
C THR A 101 -63.08 -19.41 -17.06
N GLU A 102 -63.27 -19.13 -18.35
CA GLU A 102 -64.12 -19.89 -19.25
C GLU A 102 -63.53 -21.27 -19.55
N GLU A 103 -62.23 -21.34 -19.84
CA GLU A 103 -61.47 -22.58 -19.97
C GLU A 103 -61.36 -23.33 -18.65
N LEU A 104 -61.29 -22.66 -17.49
CA LEU A 104 -61.31 -23.30 -16.17
C LEU A 104 -62.68 -23.91 -15.86
N ARG A 105 -63.77 -23.24 -16.26
CA ARG A 105 -65.13 -23.77 -16.21
C ARG A 105 -65.28 -24.98 -17.15
N ASN A 106 -64.65 -24.96 -18.33
CA ASN A 106 -64.59 -26.06 -19.28
C ASN A 106 -63.64 -27.20 -18.82
N ALA A 107 -62.58 -26.88 -18.09
CA ALA A 107 -61.58 -27.81 -17.57
C ALA A 107 -62.10 -28.60 -16.36
N LYS A 108 -63.14 -28.10 -15.68
CA LYS A 108 -63.95 -28.88 -14.74
C LYS A 108 -64.57 -30.11 -15.42
N GLU A 109 -64.80 -30.06 -16.73
CA GLU A 109 -65.31 -31.18 -17.52
C GLU A 109 -64.20 -32.15 -17.98
N ASN A 110 -62.93 -31.71 -17.97
CA ASN A 110 -61.75 -32.50 -18.35
C ASN A 110 -60.59 -32.35 -17.34
N PRO A 111 -60.66 -32.99 -16.16
CA PRO A 111 -59.73 -32.77 -15.05
C PRO A 111 -58.27 -33.09 -15.36
N ALA A 112 -58.00 -33.99 -16.31
CA ALA A 112 -56.64 -34.37 -16.71
C ALA A 112 -55.89 -33.26 -17.48
N ALA A 113 -56.58 -32.50 -18.33
CA ALA A 113 -55.96 -31.41 -19.10
C ALA A 113 -55.70 -30.16 -18.21
N ALA A 114 -56.61 -29.89 -17.27
CA ALA A 114 -56.49 -28.80 -16.30
C ALA A 114 -55.23 -28.92 -15.44
N ALA A 115 -54.93 -30.15 -14.98
CA ALA A 115 -53.77 -30.43 -14.16
C ALA A 115 -52.45 -30.15 -14.90
N GLY A 116 -52.38 -30.50 -16.19
CA GLY A 116 -51.18 -30.26 -17.02
C GLY A 116 -50.90 -28.77 -17.24
N ILE A 117 -51.92 -27.98 -17.57
CA ILE A 117 -51.78 -26.54 -17.80
C ILE A 117 -51.43 -25.82 -16.48
N GLY A 118 -52.05 -26.22 -15.37
CA GLY A 118 -51.75 -25.69 -14.04
C GLY A 118 -50.31 -25.96 -13.61
N LEU A 119 -49.79 -27.16 -13.88
CA LEU A 119 -48.39 -27.50 -13.59
C LEU A 119 -47.41 -26.70 -14.46
N ALA A 120 -47.68 -26.54 -15.75
CA ALA A 120 -46.82 -25.77 -16.66
C ALA A 120 -46.79 -24.27 -16.30
N ALA A 121 -47.96 -23.68 -16.02
CA ALA A 121 -48.06 -22.29 -15.57
C ALA A 121 -47.39 -22.10 -14.21
N GLY A 122 -47.56 -23.04 -13.28
CA GLY A 122 -46.88 -23.06 -12.00
C GLY A 122 -45.36 -23.09 -12.13
N LEU A 123 -44.83 -23.91 -13.05
CA LEU A 123 -43.38 -24.00 -13.29
C LEU A 123 -42.81 -22.69 -13.85
N LEU A 124 -43.56 -22.00 -14.72
CA LEU A 124 -43.14 -20.73 -15.31
C LEU A 124 -43.19 -19.57 -14.29
N LEU A 125 -44.18 -19.58 -13.39
CA LEU A 125 -44.36 -18.53 -12.37
C LEU A 125 -43.38 -18.67 -11.20
N MET A 126 -42.86 -19.87 -10.96
CA MET A 126 -41.85 -20.13 -9.94
C MET A 126 -40.56 -19.35 -10.22
N ARG A 127 -40.02 -18.73 -9.17
CA ARG A 127 -38.87 -17.80 -9.25
C ARG A 127 -37.55 -18.48 -9.69
N GLY A 128 -37.43 -19.80 -9.47
CA GLY A 128 -36.27 -20.61 -9.85
C GLY A 128 -36.20 -20.89 -11.36
N PRO A 129 -37.18 -21.59 -11.96
CA PRO A 129 -37.18 -21.92 -13.38
C PRO A 129 -37.11 -20.68 -14.28
N ARG A 130 -37.76 -19.58 -13.90
CA ARG A 130 -37.66 -18.30 -14.62
C ARG A 130 -36.21 -17.78 -14.69
N ARG A 131 -35.46 -17.81 -13.57
CA ARG A 131 -34.04 -17.39 -13.54
C ARG A 131 -33.13 -18.37 -14.29
N PHE A 132 -33.48 -19.65 -14.27
CA PHE A 132 -32.78 -20.69 -15.01
C PHE A 132 -32.96 -20.52 -16.53
N LEU A 133 -34.20 -20.32 -16.99
CA LEU A 133 -34.51 -20.04 -18.39
C LEU A 133 -33.80 -18.77 -18.87
N PHE A 134 -33.88 -17.67 -18.13
CA PHE A 134 -33.18 -16.44 -18.53
C PHE A 134 -31.66 -16.58 -18.59
N ARG A 135 -31.04 -17.37 -17.72
CA ARG A 135 -29.60 -17.63 -17.78
C ARG A 135 -29.22 -18.54 -18.96
N HIS A 136 -30.06 -19.50 -19.31
CA HIS A 136 -29.76 -20.47 -20.38
C HIS A 136 -30.20 -20.04 -21.78
N THR A 137 -31.25 -19.24 -21.92
CA THR A 137 -31.79 -18.86 -23.23
C THR A 137 -31.32 -17.49 -23.69
N LEU A 138 -31.33 -16.46 -22.82
CA LEU A 138 -30.91 -15.11 -23.23
C LEU A 138 -29.41 -14.96 -23.43
N GLY A 139 -28.58 -15.78 -22.76
CA GLY A 139 -27.14 -15.79 -22.98
C GLY A 139 -26.74 -16.23 -24.40
N ARG A 140 -27.60 -17.02 -25.07
CA ARG A 140 -27.40 -17.52 -26.43
C ARG A 140 -27.82 -16.54 -27.52
N PHE A 141 -28.56 -15.48 -27.18
CA PHE A 141 -28.99 -14.43 -28.11
C PHE A 141 -28.09 -13.19 -28.09
N GLN A 142 -26.96 -13.22 -27.37
CA GLN A 142 -25.95 -12.17 -27.56
C GLN A 142 -25.36 -12.35 -28.96
N SER A 143 -25.55 -11.34 -29.83
CA SER A 143 -25.04 -11.37 -31.19
C SER A 143 -23.53 -11.59 -31.18
N GLU A 144 -23.05 -12.32 -32.18
CA GLU A 144 -21.61 -12.57 -32.39
C GLU A 144 -20.84 -11.24 -32.45
N GLU A 145 -21.45 -10.21 -33.04
CA GLU A 145 -20.94 -8.84 -33.08
C GLU A 145 -20.75 -8.22 -31.69
N ALA A 146 -21.68 -8.44 -30.75
CA ALA A 146 -21.55 -7.92 -29.38
C ALA A 146 -20.43 -8.61 -28.59
N GLN A 147 -20.19 -9.90 -28.85
CA GLN A 147 -19.07 -10.62 -28.24
C GLN A 147 -17.73 -10.15 -28.84
N PHE A 148 -17.67 -9.93 -30.15
CA PHE A 148 -16.48 -9.42 -30.83
C PHE A 148 -16.11 -8.01 -30.35
N LEU A 149 -17.07 -7.08 -30.30
CA LEU A 149 -16.85 -5.72 -29.80
C LEU A 149 -16.36 -5.71 -28.34
N ARG A 150 -16.86 -6.64 -27.52
CA ARG A 150 -16.40 -6.80 -26.14
C ARG A 150 -14.96 -7.32 -26.10
N ALA A 151 -14.61 -8.30 -26.93
CA ALA A 151 -13.26 -8.81 -27.04
C ALA A 151 -12.28 -7.74 -27.53
N GLU A 152 -12.66 -6.96 -28.56
CA GLU A 152 -11.85 -5.86 -29.09
C GLU A 152 -11.56 -4.80 -28.02
N LYS A 153 -12.59 -4.39 -27.27
CA LYS A 153 -12.41 -3.46 -26.15
C LYS A 153 -11.45 -4.01 -25.09
N HIS A 154 -11.57 -5.29 -24.74
CA HIS A 154 -10.65 -5.93 -23.78
C HIS A 154 -9.22 -5.99 -24.31
N VAL A 155 -9.01 -6.26 -25.60
CA VAL A 155 -7.67 -6.23 -26.22
C VAL A 155 -7.09 -4.82 -26.18
N GLN A 156 -7.92 -3.80 -26.46
CA GLN A 156 -7.49 -2.40 -26.44
C GLN A 156 -7.10 -1.94 -25.03
N GLU A 157 -7.91 -2.30 -24.01
CA GLU A 157 -7.62 -2.05 -22.60
C GLU A 157 -6.33 -2.76 -22.15
N LEU A 158 -6.15 -4.02 -22.56
CA LEU A 158 -4.95 -4.79 -22.25
C LEU A 158 -3.71 -4.18 -22.90
N ASN A 159 -3.82 -3.72 -24.15
CA ASN A 159 -2.71 -3.09 -24.86
C ASN A 159 -2.27 -1.78 -24.16
N MET A 160 -3.23 -0.95 -23.73
CA MET A 160 -2.94 0.25 -22.94
C MET A 160 -2.26 -0.10 -21.61
N SER A 161 -2.74 -1.13 -20.93
CA SER A 161 -2.14 -1.62 -19.66
C SER A 161 -0.71 -2.09 -19.87
N VAL A 162 -0.46 -2.87 -20.93
CA VAL A 162 0.89 -3.35 -21.28
C VAL A 162 1.83 -2.19 -21.62
N ASP A 163 1.36 -1.16 -22.31
CA ASP A 163 2.18 0.01 -22.65
C ASP A 163 2.55 0.84 -21.42
N VAL A 164 1.63 1.00 -20.47
CA VAL A 164 1.94 1.60 -19.16
C VAL A 164 2.96 0.75 -18.41
N MET A 165 2.72 -0.56 -18.33
CA MET A 165 3.63 -1.50 -17.66
C MET A 165 5.04 -1.48 -18.25
N LYS A 166 5.18 -1.41 -19.58
CA LYS A 166 6.49 -1.29 -20.24
C LYS A 166 7.22 -0.02 -19.84
N LYS A 167 6.52 1.12 -19.82
CA LYS A 167 7.11 2.42 -19.43
C LYS A 167 7.53 2.42 -17.96
N GLU A 168 6.68 1.91 -17.08
CA GLU A 168 6.98 1.82 -15.66
C GLU A 168 8.13 0.84 -15.38
N SER A 169 8.15 -0.31 -16.05
CA SER A 169 9.21 -1.30 -15.95
C SER A 169 10.57 -0.72 -16.36
N MET A 170 10.65 -0.06 -17.52
CA MET A 170 11.88 0.62 -17.96
C MET A 170 12.34 1.66 -16.94
N LYS A 171 11.42 2.47 -16.43
CA LYS A 171 11.73 3.50 -15.43
C LYS A 171 12.23 2.91 -14.10
N LEU A 172 11.71 1.75 -13.70
CA LEU A 172 12.17 1.05 -12.51
C LEU A 172 13.53 0.40 -12.71
N LEU A 173 13.77 -0.21 -13.88
CA LEU A 173 15.06 -0.80 -14.23
C LEU A 173 16.18 0.24 -14.29
N GLU A 174 15.91 1.41 -14.88
CA GLU A 174 16.87 2.52 -14.90
C GLU A 174 17.20 3.01 -13.49
N ARG A 175 16.20 3.13 -12.61
CA ARG A 175 16.42 3.53 -11.21
C ARG A 175 17.17 2.48 -10.41
N SER A 176 16.87 1.20 -10.60
CA SER A 176 17.61 0.14 -9.93
C SER A 176 19.06 0.08 -10.41
N ALA A 177 19.31 0.25 -11.72
CA ALA A 177 20.67 0.27 -12.26
C ALA A 177 21.47 1.48 -11.77
N LEU A 178 20.84 2.65 -11.65
CA LEU A 178 21.46 3.83 -11.06
C LEU A 178 21.78 3.61 -9.58
N ALA A 179 20.81 3.10 -8.80
CA ALA A 179 21.02 2.80 -7.38
C ALA A 179 22.15 1.77 -7.17
N GLU A 180 22.23 0.73 -8.02
CA GLU A 180 23.33 -0.24 -7.97
C GLU A 180 24.69 0.41 -8.25
N LYS A 181 24.77 1.30 -9.24
CA LYS A 181 25.99 2.04 -9.56
C LYS A 181 26.44 2.92 -8.40
N ASP A 182 25.51 3.64 -7.78
CA ASP A 182 25.79 4.51 -6.64
C ASP A 182 26.18 3.71 -5.40
N MET A 183 25.56 2.56 -5.15
CA MET A 183 25.95 1.63 -4.09
C MET A 183 27.36 1.09 -4.28
N LYS A 184 27.70 0.65 -5.50
CA LYS A 184 29.05 0.17 -5.84
C LYS A 184 30.09 1.27 -5.65
N ARG A 185 29.79 2.48 -6.11
CA ARG A 185 30.65 3.65 -5.92
C ARG A 185 30.85 3.97 -4.44
N GLY A 186 29.76 4.03 -3.66
CA GLY A 186 29.82 4.28 -2.23
C GLY A 186 30.62 3.22 -1.47
N LEU A 187 30.50 1.95 -1.86
CA LEU A 187 31.30 0.85 -1.32
C LEU A 187 32.79 1.04 -1.61
N SER A 188 33.16 1.41 -2.85
CA SER A 188 34.55 1.71 -3.20
C SER A 188 35.12 2.89 -2.42
N GLU A 189 34.38 4.00 -2.31
CA GLU A 189 34.80 5.18 -1.54
C GLU A 189 34.98 4.85 -0.05
N LEU A 190 34.13 3.98 0.49
CA LEU A 190 34.22 3.49 1.88
C LEU A 190 35.43 2.57 2.06
N MET A 191 35.71 1.69 1.11
CA MET A 191 36.88 0.81 1.10
C MET A 191 38.19 1.61 1.04
N ASP A 192 38.26 2.62 0.16
CA ASP A 192 39.43 3.51 0.04
C ASP A 192 39.67 4.31 1.33
N SER A 193 38.60 4.85 1.92
CA SER A 193 38.66 5.53 3.20
C SER A 193 39.12 4.60 4.33
N GLY A 194 38.65 3.36 4.34
CA GLY A 194 39.07 2.32 5.28
C GLY A 194 40.55 1.99 5.16
N ASN A 195 41.03 1.80 3.93
CA ASN A 195 42.45 1.58 3.63
C ASN A 195 43.32 2.76 4.09
N ASN A 196 42.85 4.00 3.90
CA ASN A 196 43.56 5.19 4.38
C ASN A 196 43.62 5.24 5.92
N ILE A 197 42.53 4.90 6.62
CA ILE A 197 42.51 4.79 8.08
C ILE A 197 43.46 3.68 8.54
N HIS A 198 43.46 2.53 7.88
CA HIS A 198 44.36 1.42 8.20
C HIS A 198 45.84 1.82 8.07
N ARG A 199 46.20 2.49 6.97
CA ARG A 199 47.55 3.05 6.77
C ARG A 199 47.90 4.06 7.87
N LEU A 200 46.96 4.94 8.24
CA LEU A 200 47.14 5.89 9.32
C LEU A 200 47.38 5.18 10.67
N VAL A 201 46.59 4.16 11.00
CA VAL A 201 46.80 3.32 12.20
C VAL A 201 48.21 2.75 12.23
N LYS A 202 48.69 2.19 11.11
CA LYS A 202 50.04 1.64 11.01
C LYS A 202 51.12 2.71 11.24
N SER A 203 50.93 3.90 10.67
CA SER A 203 51.86 5.02 10.87
C SER A 203 51.86 5.53 12.32
N VAL A 204 50.69 5.68 12.94
CA VAL A 204 50.54 6.09 14.34
C VAL A 204 51.16 5.04 15.26
N HIS A 205 50.96 3.76 14.96
CA HIS A 205 51.58 2.68 15.74
C HIS A 205 53.11 2.73 15.64
N LYS A 206 53.68 3.01 14.46
CA LYS A 206 55.13 3.18 14.30
C LYS A 206 55.65 4.35 15.15
N VAL A 207 55.00 5.51 15.10
CA VAL A 207 55.37 6.69 15.90
C VAL A 207 55.18 6.42 17.40
N GLU A 208 54.15 5.67 17.80
CA GLU A 208 53.95 5.24 19.19
C GLU A 208 55.12 4.36 19.67
N CYS A 209 55.60 3.43 18.85
CA CYS A 209 56.78 2.62 19.18
C CYS A 209 58.04 3.49 19.27
N GLU A 210 58.29 4.38 18.30
CA GLU A 210 59.45 5.30 18.34
C GLU A 210 59.42 6.21 19.59
N ALA A 211 58.24 6.69 19.99
CA ALA A 211 58.06 7.47 21.21
C ALA A 211 58.24 6.62 22.49
N ALA A 212 57.82 5.36 22.48
CA ALA A 212 58.05 4.43 23.58
C ALA A 212 59.54 4.12 23.75
N ASP A 213 60.25 3.85 22.65
CA ASP A 213 61.70 3.62 22.65
C ASP A 213 62.47 4.85 23.17
N LEU A 214 62.04 6.06 22.76
CA LEU A 214 62.59 7.32 23.27
C LEU A 214 62.36 7.48 24.78
N MET A 215 61.15 7.14 25.26
CA MET A 215 60.83 7.16 26.69
C MET A 215 61.75 6.22 27.49
N ASP A 216 61.98 5.01 26.98
CA ASP A 216 62.85 4.01 27.60
C ASP A 216 64.32 4.44 27.60
N GLY A 217 64.78 5.11 26.53
CA GLY A 217 66.09 5.75 26.50
C GLY A 217 66.21 6.87 27.54
N LEU A 218 65.21 7.77 27.61
CA LEU A 218 65.19 8.84 28.61
C LEU A 218 65.17 8.32 30.04
N ARG A 219 64.60 7.12 30.28
CA ARG A 219 64.55 6.47 31.61
C ARG A 219 65.93 6.15 32.18
N GLN A 220 66.92 5.94 31.31
CA GLN A 220 68.30 5.59 31.70
C GLN A 220 69.13 6.82 32.12
N ILE A 221 68.75 8.03 31.71
CA ILE A 221 69.50 9.25 31.99
C ILE A 221 68.99 9.94 33.27
N PRO A 222 69.76 9.98 34.37
CA PRO A 222 69.39 10.75 35.55
C PRO A 222 69.65 12.24 35.32
N GLY A 223 68.61 13.06 35.16
CA GLY A 223 68.74 14.50 34.97
C GLY A 223 67.40 15.25 35.06
N ARG A 224 67.41 16.52 35.50
CA ARG A 224 66.19 17.33 35.68
C ARG A 224 65.47 17.62 34.35
N GLU A 225 66.22 17.83 33.28
CA GLU A 225 65.69 18.04 31.93
C GLU A 225 65.09 16.74 31.36
N ALA A 226 65.78 15.61 31.56
CA ALA A 226 65.28 14.30 31.16
C ALA A 226 63.93 13.97 31.84
N ILE A 227 63.72 14.34 33.11
CA ILE A 227 62.44 14.13 33.80
C ILE A 227 61.31 14.95 33.15
N LYS A 228 61.57 16.19 32.74
CA LYS A 228 60.57 17.01 32.02
C LYS A 228 60.22 16.40 30.68
N LEU A 229 61.23 15.99 29.90
CA LEU A 229 61.03 15.33 28.61
C LEU A 229 60.30 13.98 28.75
N ARG A 230 60.55 13.21 29.81
CA ARG A 230 59.79 11.98 30.10
C ARG A 230 58.30 12.26 30.29
N ALA A 231 57.94 13.31 31.01
CA ALA A 231 56.54 13.67 31.22
C ALA A 231 55.85 14.06 29.90
N GLU A 232 56.57 14.81 29.05
CA GLU A 232 56.07 15.21 27.73
C GLU A 232 55.93 14.01 26.78
N VAL A 233 56.95 13.16 26.66
CA VAL A 233 56.91 11.95 25.85
C VAL A 233 55.85 10.97 26.35
N ALA A 234 55.69 10.82 27.67
CA ALA A 234 54.63 9.98 28.25
C ALA A 234 53.23 10.50 27.89
N SER A 235 53.03 11.82 27.93
CA SER A 235 51.79 12.47 27.47
C SER A 235 51.54 12.20 25.99
N MET A 236 52.54 12.39 25.13
CA MET A 236 52.46 12.13 23.69
C MET A 236 52.12 10.66 23.39
N THR A 237 52.81 9.71 24.02
CA THR A 237 52.55 8.27 23.85
C THR A 237 51.14 7.90 24.28
N SER A 238 50.64 8.47 25.39
CA SER A 238 49.26 8.24 25.84
C SER A 238 48.23 8.75 24.82
N LEU A 239 48.47 9.92 24.22
CA LEU A 239 47.62 10.50 23.19
C LEU A 239 47.63 9.64 21.92
N LEU A 240 48.81 9.21 21.46
CA LEU A 240 48.95 8.35 20.28
C LEU A 240 48.22 7.02 20.47
N ARG A 241 48.37 6.41 21.65
CA ARG A 241 47.66 5.17 22.02
C ARG A 241 46.15 5.35 22.01
N GLN A 242 45.65 6.47 22.54
CA GLN A 242 44.22 6.80 22.50
C GLN A 242 43.72 6.99 21.06
N LYS A 243 44.48 7.70 20.21
CA LYS A 243 44.16 7.90 18.79
C LYS A 243 44.15 6.58 18.04
N ARG A 244 45.12 5.68 18.27
CA ARG A 244 45.17 4.34 17.67
C ARG A 244 43.92 3.52 18.00
N ILE A 245 43.52 3.49 19.28
CA ILE A 245 42.31 2.77 19.71
C ILE A 245 41.07 3.36 19.04
N ALA A 246 40.96 4.69 18.97
CA ALA A 246 39.84 5.36 18.32
C ALA A 246 39.76 5.04 16.81
N LEU A 247 40.88 5.01 16.11
CA LEU A 247 40.95 4.63 14.69
C LEU A 247 40.64 3.15 14.47
N ASN A 248 41.17 2.24 15.29
CA ASN A 248 40.83 0.81 15.25
C ASN A 248 39.34 0.57 15.46
N LYS A 249 38.69 1.32 16.37
CA LYS A 249 37.24 1.26 16.56
C LYS A 249 36.47 1.68 15.31
N ARG A 250 37.02 2.60 14.50
CA ARG A 250 36.41 2.98 13.21
C ARG A 250 36.55 1.85 12.18
N ILE A 251 37.73 1.23 12.08
CA ILE A 251 37.95 0.06 11.20
C ILE A 251 37.00 -1.08 11.58
N MET A 252 36.86 -1.38 12.87
CA MET A 252 35.95 -2.42 13.36
C MET A 252 34.50 -2.15 12.94
N ARG A 253 34.02 -0.91 13.10
CA ARG A 253 32.67 -0.51 12.64
C ARG A 253 32.50 -0.64 11.13
N MET A 254 33.55 -0.41 10.33
CA MET A 254 33.49 -0.59 8.87
C MET A 254 33.45 -2.07 8.50
N SER A 255 34.19 -2.92 9.21
CA SER A 255 34.15 -4.38 9.02
C SER A 255 32.82 -5.02 9.46
N GLU A 256 32.18 -4.48 10.50
CA GLU A 256 30.82 -4.88 10.95
C GLU A 256 29.75 -4.62 9.88
N LEU A 257 30.00 -3.64 9.00
CA LEU A 257 29.15 -3.34 7.84
C LEU A 257 29.44 -4.25 6.63
N GLY A 258 30.32 -5.25 6.78
CA GLY A 258 30.67 -6.20 5.72
C GLY A 258 31.67 -5.66 4.69
N VAL A 259 32.31 -4.52 4.96
CA VAL A 259 33.32 -3.95 4.05
C VAL A 259 34.68 -4.60 4.34
N PRO A 260 35.37 -5.17 3.33
CA PRO A 260 36.73 -5.66 3.50
C PRO A 260 37.70 -4.47 3.58
N VAL A 261 38.28 -4.25 4.76
CA VAL A 261 39.25 -3.18 5.08
C VAL A 261 40.48 -3.71 5.79
#